data_AF-O68257-F1
#
_entry.id   AF-O68257-F1
#
_cell.length_a   1.000
_cell.length_b   1.000
_cell.length_c   1.000
_cell.angle_alpha   90.00
_cell.angle_beta   90.00
_cell.angle_gamma   90.00
#
_symmetry.space_group_name_H-M   'P 1'
#
loop_
_entity.id
_entity.type
_entity.pdbx_description
1 polymer ?
#
loop_
_entity_poly.entity_id
_entity_poly.type
_entity_poly.pdbx_seq_one_letter_code
_entity_poly.pdbx_strand_id
1 'polypeptide(L)'
;MFSPTAMVGRALAQAVTQTLRPAVTKAATQAGMGANGMRFAAMQSNLMINHGKLTNQLLQAVAKQTGSSDTQQWFKQEQITFLSRTVNKTVDDYCMSNNSVINKETKFRIFKAVESAIQQPLDMNCAQSSIGHFLQSNKYFNQKVDEQCGKGVDPITRFNTQTKMIELVSHQILEQNFNTAKVSDIKALTQSANAENVQDTRL
;
A
#
# COMPACT_ATOMS: atom_id res chain seq x y z
N MET A 1 -4.09 62.90 36.64
CA MET A 1 -5.07 63.37 37.64
C MET A 1 -6.17 62.33 37.77
N PHE A 2 -6.54 61.99 39.01
CA PHE A 2 -7.78 61.33 39.47
C PHE A 2 -8.64 60.49 38.51
N SER A 3 -8.65 59.17 38.74
CA SER A 3 -9.89 58.36 38.82
C SER A 3 -10.58 58.65 40.19
N PRO A 4 -11.85 58.30 40.48
CA PRO A 4 -12.45 56.95 40.40
C PRO A 4 -13.95 56.98 39.92
N THR A 5 -14.85 56.00 40.06
CA THR A 5 -14.87 54.63 40.65
C THR A 5 -15.94 53.77 39.96
N ALA A 6 -15.75 52.45 39.86
CA ALA A 6 -16.84 51.46 39.88
C ALA A 6 -16.35 50.08 40.35
N MET A 7 -16.46 49.79 41.65
CA MET A 7 -16.56 48.41 42.15
C MET A 7 -18.00 47.92 41.86
N VAL A 8 -18.42 46.65 41.84
CA VAL A 8 -18.10 45.40 42.59
C VAL A 8 -18.56 44.25 41.67
N GLY A 9 -18.04 43.01 41.65
CA GLY A 9 -16.94 42.38 42.37
C GLY A 9 -17.17 40.85 42.48
N ARG A 10 -16.12 40.12 42.89
CA ARG A 10 -16.07 38.67 43.21
C ARG A 10 -16.23 37.66 42.05
N ALA A 11 -15.66 36.44 42.11
CA ALA A 11 -14.43 35.95 42.76
C ALA A 11 -14.28 34.43 42.45
N LEU A 12 -13.04 33.99 42.16
CA LEU A 12 -12.54 32.60 42.34
C LEU A 12 -13.20 31.48 41.47
N ALA A 13 -12.53 30.37 41.14
CA ALA A 13 -11.26 29.85 41.65
C ALA A 13 -10.34 29.29 40.54
N GLN A 14 -9.03 29.33 40.80
CA GLN A 14 -8.02 28.52 40.11
C GLN A 14 -7.77 27.23 40.92
N ALA A 15 -7.55 26.08 40.27
CA ALA A 15 -6.43 25.16 40.49
C ALA A 15 -6.55 23.94 39.54
N VAL A 16 -5.52 23.52 38.80
CA VAL A 16 -4.44 22.56 39.19
C VAL A 16 -5.04 21.32 39.89
N THR A 17 -4.84 20.05 39.47
CA THR A 17 -3.54 19.40 39.24
C THR A 17 -3.69 18.01 38.55
N GLN A 18 -2.62 17.58 37.84
CA GLN A 18 -2.09 16.21 37.75
C GLN A 18 -2.89 15.05 37.09
N THR A 19 -2.26 14.51 36.03
CA THR A 19 -2.01 13.08 35.73
C THR A 19 -3.07 12.02 36.04
N LEU A 20 -3.40 11.21 35.02
CA LEU A 20 -3.34 9.74 35.10
C LEU A 20 -3.38 9.10 33.69
N ARG A 21 -2.43 8.20 33.41
CA ARG A 21 -2.62 7.15 32.39
C ARG A 21 -3.61 6.12 32.96
N PRO A 22 -4.39 5.45 32.11
CA PRO A 22 -4.68 4.04 32.33
C PRO A 22 -4.12 3.18 31.19
N ALA A 23 -3.63 1.99 31.56
CA ALA A 23 -3.28 0.94 30.62
C ALA A 23 -4.50 0.05 30.35
N VAL A 24 -4.61 -0.43 29.10
CA VAL A 24 -5.02 -1.79 28.71
C VAL A 24 -6.45 -2.28 29.04
N THR A 25 -7.17 -2.59 27.95
CA THR A 25 -8.37 -3.46 27.81
C THR A 25 -9.65 -3.15 28.59
N LYS A 26 -10.72 -2.90 27.83
CA LYS A 26 -11.93 -3.75 27.89
C LYS A 26 -12.63 -3.80 26.53
N ALA A 27 -12.97 -5.00 26.07
CA ALA A 27 -13.86 -5.17 24.93
C ALA A 27 -15.30 -4.82 25.35
N ALA A 28 -16.00 -4.06 24.53
CA ALA A 28 -17.41 -3.74 24.72
C ALA A 28 -18.16 -3.94 23.39
N THR A 29 -18.71 -5.13 23.21
CA THR A 29 -19.71 -5.39 22.17
C THR A 29 -20.99 -4.65 22.56
N GLN A 30 -21.40 -3.66 21.78
CA GLN A 30 -22.71 -3.02 21.93
C GLN A 30 -23.50 -3.17 20.63
N ALA A 31 -24.51 -4.04 20.66
CA ALA A 31 -25.44 -4.20 19.56
C ALA A 31 -26.42 -3.02 19.55
N GLY A 32 -26.42 -2.26 18.46
CA GLY A 32 -27.38 -1.17 18.21
C GLY A 32 -27.97 -1.35 16.82
N MET A 33 -29.30 -1.34 16.72
CA MET A 33 -30.04 -1.56 15.47
C MET A 33 -29.91 -0.37 14.51
N GLY A 34 -29.97 -0.66 13.21
CA GLY A 34 -30.45 0.30 12.20
C GLY A 34 -29.38 1.11 11.46
N ALA A 35 -28.93 0.59 10.31
CA ALA A 35 -28.81 1.32 9.04
C ALA A 35 -28.21 0.39 7.96
N ASN A 36 -28.84 0.31 6.79
CA ASN A 36 -28.27 -0.40 5.65
C ASN A 36 -27.08 0.39 5.10
N GLY A 37 -25.87 -0.06 5.41
CA GLY A 37 -24.62 0.40 4.82
C GLY A 37 -23.56 -0.66 5.08
N MET A 38 -22.89 -1.14 4.03
CA MET A 38 -21.87 -2.18 4.15
C MET A 38 -20.65 -1.65 4.92
N ARG A 39 -20.68 -1.81 6.24
CA ARG A 39 -19.54 -1.56 7.13
C ARG A 39 -18.54 -2.69 6.96
N PHE A 40 -17.59 -2.52 6.04
CA PHE A 40 -16.38 -3.33 6.00
C PHE A 40 -15.58 -3.09 7.28
N ALA A 41 -15.74 -3.98 8.26
CA ALA A 41 -14.88 -3.98 9.44
C ALA A 41 -13.43 -4.25 9.01
N ALA A 42 -12.51 -3.38 9.44
CA ALA A 42 -11.09 -3.57 9.18
C ALA A 42 -10.56 -4.75 10.02
N MET A 43 -10.54 -5.96 9.44
CA MET A 43 -9.89 -7.12 10.04
C MET A 43 -8.36 -6.94 10.04
N GLN A 44 -7.84 -6.28 11.08
CA GLN A 44 -6.45 -6.44 11.50
C GLN A 44 -6.26 -7.81 12.17
N SER A 45 -6.21 -8.87 11.37
CA SER A 45 -5.64 -10.13 11.81
C SER A 45 -4.10 -10.02 11.73
N ASN A 46 -3.39 -10.17 12.86
CA ASN A 46 -1.92 -10.22 12.91
C ASN A 46 -1.40 -11.57 12.40
N LEU A 47 -1.69 -11.87 11.13
CA LEU A 47 -1.35 -13.14 10.50
C LEU A 47 0.09 -13.09 9.99
N MET A 48 1.01 -13.65 10.77
CA MET A 48 2.42 -13.75 10.40
C MET A 48 2.59 -14.65 9.17
N ILE A 49 2.87 -14.03 8.03
CA ILE A 49 3.28 -14.70 6.79
C ILE A 49 4.79 -14.91 6.83
N ASN A 50 5.27 -16.13 6.54
CA ASN A 50 6.69 -16.39 6.44
C ASN A 50 7.19 -16.03 5.01
N HIS A 51 7.74 -14.83 4.88
CA HIS A 51 8.27 -14.30 3.61
C HIS A 51 9.46 -15.11 3.07
N GLY A 52 10.35 -15.59 3.94
CA GLY A 52 11.47 -16.45 3.53
C GLY A 52 10.99 -17.78 2.91
N LYS A 53 9.94 -18.38 3.47
CA LYS A 53 9.29 -19.58 2.89
C LYS A 53 8.70 -19.29 1.51
N LEU A 54 8.01 -18.15 1.34
CA LEU A 54 7.45 -17.76 0.03
C LEU A 54 8.54 -17.46 -0.99
N THR A 55 9.61 -16.75 -0.60
CA THR A 55 10.77 -16.47 -1.44
C THR A 55 11.45 -17.77 -1.90
N ASN A 56 11.69 -18.71 -0.98
CA ASN A 56 12.28 -20.02 -1.35
C ASN A 56 11.39 -20.80 -2.32
N GLN A 57 10.07 -20.79 -2.13
CA GLN A 57 9.13 -21.43 -3.05
C GLN A 57 9.06 -20.73 -4.42
N LEU A 58 9.20 -19.39 -4.44
CA LEU A 58 9.27 -18.58 -5.66
C LEU A 58 10.53 -18.89 -6.46
N LEU A 59 11.71 -18.84 -5.83
CA LEU A 59 12.98 -19.15 -6.48
C LEU A 59 13.02 -20.60 -6.99
N GLN A 60 12.43 -21.55 -6.27
CA GLN A 60 12.23 -22.93 -6.76
C GLN A 60 11.29 -23.03 -7.96
N ALA A 61 10.25 -22.17 -8.05
CA ALA A 61 9.36 -22.13 -9.21
C ALA A 61 10.06 -21.51 -10.43
N VAL A 62 10.82 -20.44 -10.23
CA VAL A 62 11.64 -19.79 -11.27
C VAL A 62 12.67 -20.77 -11.81
N ALA A 63 13.47 -21.41 -10.95
CA ALA A 63 14.52 -22.34 -11.38
C ALA A 63 13.99 -23.54 -12.19
N LYS A 64 12.75 -23.99 -11.91
CA LYS A 64 12.08 -25.03 -12.70
C LYS A 64 11.62 -24.54 -14.08
N GLN A 65 11.29 -23.26 -14.22
CA GLN A 65 10.87 -22.67 -15.50
C GLN A 65 12.07 -22.32 -16.38
N THR A 66 13.16 -21.82 -15.79
CA THR A 66 14.39 -21.46 -16.51
C THR A 66 15.29 -22.66 -16.82
N GLY A 67 15.08 -23.80 -16.16
CA GLY A 67 15.97 -24.97 -16.24
C GLY A 67 17.34 -24.73 -15.59
N SER A 68 17.49 -23.65 -14.81
CA SER A 68 18.75 -23.21 -14.20
C SER A 68 18.54 -22.80 -12.74
N SER A 69 19.47 -23.13 -11.87
CA SER A 69 19.51 -22.60 -10.50
C SER A 69 19.87 -21.11 -10.44
N ASP A 70 20.42 -20.55 -11.52
CA ASP A 70 20.64 -19.11 -11.63
C ASP A 70 19.32 -18.38 -11.90
N THR A 71 18.89 -17.60 -10.92
CA THR A 71 17.71 -16.72 -10.99
C THR A 71 18.07 -15.28 -11.37
N GLN A 72 19.34 -15.02 -11.70
CA GLN A 72 19.95 -13.74 -12.11
C GLN A 72 19.10 -12.92 -13.08
N GLN A 73 18.79 -13.51 -14.23
CA GLN A 73 18.10 -12.81 -15.33
C GLN A 73 16.63 -12.55 -14.99
N TRP A 74 15.93 -13.55 -14.41
CA TRP A 74 14.58 -13.39 -13.91
C TRP A 74 14.49 -12.27 -12.88
N PHE A 75 15.44 -12.20 -11.94
CA PHE A 75 15.45 -11.17 -10.90
C PHE A 75 15.52 -9.76 -11.52
N LYS A 76 16.47 -9.51 -12.43
CA LYS A 76 16.59 -8.20 -13.10
C LYS A 76 15.32 -7.81 -13.87
N GLN A 77 14.69 -8.78 -14.55
CA GLN A 77 13.44 -8.56 -15.28
C GLN A 77 12.27 -8.27 -14.33
N GLU A 78 12.14 -9.03 -13.23
CA GLU A 78 11.08 -8.84 -12.24
C GLU A 78 11.25 -7.51 -11.50
N GLN A 79 12.47 -7.08 -11.20
CA GLN A 79 12.75 -5.75 -10.64
C GLN A 79 12.20 -4.66 -11.58
N ILE A 80 12.65 -4.59 -12.82
CA ILE A 80 12.18 -3.60 -13.80
C ILE A 80 10.65 -3.63 -13.90
N THR A 81 10.08 -4.83 -14.03
CA THR A 81 8.64 -5.05 -14.17
C THR A 81 7.86 -4.55 -12.96
N PHE A 82 8.35 -4.82 -11.75
CA PHE A 82 7.66 -4.48 -10.51
C PHE A 82 7.66 -2.97 -10.22
N LEU A 83 8.82 -2.33 -10.37
CA LEU A 83 8.95 -0.88 -10.15
C LEU A 83 8.13 -0.12 -11.20
N SER A 84 8.19 -0.57 -12.46
CA SER A 84 7.39 0.01 -13.56
C SER A 84 5.88 -0.17 -13.37
N ARG A 85 5.44 -1.34 -12.90
CA ARG A 85 4.04 -1.59 -12.49
C ARG A 85 3.60 -0.63 -11.38
N THR A 86 4.50 -0.31 -10.44
CA THR A 86 4.22 0.64 -9.35
C THR A 86 4.02 2.06 -9.88
N VAL A 87 4.87 2.51 -10.81
CA VAL A 87 4.70 3.81 -11.50
C VAL A 87 3.39 3.83 -12.30
N ASN A 88 3.14 2.80 -13.12
CA ASN A 88 1.91 2.65 -13.90
C ASN A 88 0.66 2.77 -13.02
N LYS A 89 0.58 1.99 -11.94
CA LYS A 89 -0.55 2.02 -11.01
C LYS A 89 -0.73 3.39 -10.36
N THR A 90 0.36 4.09 -10.04
CA THR A 90 0.29 5.44 -9.44
C THR A 90 -0.19 6.50 -10.45
N VAL A 91 0.13 6.32 -11.74
CA VAL A 91 -0.43 7.10 -12.85
C VAL A 91 -1.92 6.79 -13.04
N ASP A 92 -2.32 5.51 -12.99
CA ASP A 92 -3.72 5.08 -13.12
C ASP A 92 -4.57 5.60 -11.93
N ASP A 93 -4.07 5.48 -10.70
CA ASP A 93 -4.69 6.03 -9.48
C ASP A 93 -4.89 7.57 -9.59
N TYR A 94 -3.93 8.28 -10.19
CA TYR A 94 -4.04 9.72 -10.46
C TYR A 94 -5.11 10.03 -11.52
N CYS A 95 -5.11 9.31 -12.65
CA CYS A 95 -6.12 9.47 -13.71
C CYS A 95 -7.54 9.22 -13.17
N MET A 96 -7.72 8.16 -12.39
CA MET A 96 -9.00 7.83 -11.74
C MET A 96 -9.44 8.90 -10.74
N SER A 97 -8.52 9.42 -9.92
CA SER A 97 -8.85 10.43 -8.89
C SER A 97 -9.20 11.80 -9.46
N ASN A 98 -8.62 12.15 -10.63
CA ASN A 98 -8.77 13.47 -11.26
C ASN A 98 -9.64 13.44 -12.53
N ASN A 99 -10.31 12.31 -12.84
CA ASN A 99 -11.05 12.07 -14.09
C ASN A 99 -10.25 12.48 -15.35
N SER A 100 -8.93 12.27 -15.32
CA SER A 100 -7.97 12.80 -16.30
C SER A 100 -7.43 11.70 -17.21
N VAL A 101 -6.98 12.06 -18.41
CA VAL A 101 -6.38 11.14 -19.38
C VAL A 101 -4.94 11.57 -19.70
N ILE A 102 -3.97 10.82 -19.17
CA ILE A 102 -2.55 11.05 -19.46
C ILE A 102 -2.19 10.37 -20.80
N ASN A 103 -1.71 11.16 -21.76
CA ASN A 103 -1.26 10.65 -23.06
C ASN A 103 0.10 9.90 -22.96
N LYS A 104 0.48 9.17 -24.01
CA LYS A 104 1.71 8.35 -24.03
C LYS A 104 3.00 9.18 -23.88
N GLU A 105 3.03 10.41 -24.35
CA GLU A 105 4.21 11.28 -24.25
C GLU A 105 4.41 11.80 -22.83
N THR A 106 3.36 12.33 -22.20
CA THR A 106 3.39 12.72 -20.78
C THR A 106 3.74 11.53 -19.89
N LYS A 107 3.17 10.34 -20.18
CA LYS A 107 3.53 9.09 -19.50
C LYS A 107 5.01 8.73 -19.66
N PHE A 108 5.59 8.89 -20.85
CA PHE A 108 7.02 8.69 -21.07
C PHE A 108 7.88 9.66 -20.23
N ARG A 109 7.51 10.95 -20.17
CA ARG A 109 8.22 11.95 -19.36
C ARG A 109 8.19 11.61 -17.88
N ILE A 110 7.02 11.22 -17.34
CA ILE A 110 6.87 10.73 -15.96
C ILE A 110 7.80 9.53 -15.69
N PHE A 111 7.80 8.54 -16.57
CA PHE A 111 8.68 7.36 -16.44
C PHE A 111 10.16 7.74 -16.47
N LYS A 112 10.58 8.67 -17.34
CA LYS A 112 11.98 9.14 -17.41
C LYS A 112 12.40 9.96 -16.19
N ALA A 113 11.50 10.75 -15.61
CA ALA A 113 11.75 11.47 -14.36
C ALA A 113 11.99 10.48 -13.20
N VAL A 114 11.12 9.47 -13.04
CA VAL A 114 11.27 8.46 -11.98
C VAL A 114 12.52 7.61 -12.20
N GLU A 115 12.77 7.11 -13.41
CA GLU A 115 13.98 6.34 -13.78
C GLU A 115 15.26 7.09 -13.43
N SER A 116 15.32 8.39 -13.73
CA SER A 116 16.47 9.26 -13.40
C SER A 116 16.66 9.43 -11.90
N ALA A 117 15.57 9.54 -11.14
CA ALA A 117 15.60 9.72 -9.68
C ALA A 117 16.00 8.44 -8.92
N ILE A 118 15.56 7.26 -9.38
CA ILE A 118 15.89 5.97 -8.73
C ILE A 118 17.14 5.30 -9.28
N GLN A 119 17.70 5.80 -10.40
CA GLN A 119 18.85 5.23 -11.11
C GLN A 119 18.67 3.74 -11.51
N GLN A 120 17.43 3.35 -11.82
CA GLN A 120 17.07 1.98 -12.21
C GLN A 120 16.14 2.01 -13.43
N PRO A 121 16.39 1.18 -14.47
CA PRO A 121 15.63 1.22 -15.72
C PRO A 121 14.16 0.85 -15.53
N LEU A 122 13.28 1.52 -16.27
CA LEU A 122 11.83 1.30 -16.23
C LEU A 122 11.22 1.11 -17.63
N ASP A 123 10.11 0.37 -17.72
CA ASP A 123 9.34 0.15 -18.94
C ASP A 123 7.85 0.48 -18.71
N MET A 124 7.36 1.48 -19.43
CA MET A 124 5.95 1.93 -19.36
C MET A 124 4.91 0.85 -19.66
N ASN A 125 5.29 -0.24 -20.32
CA ASN A 125 4.40 -1.32 -20.74
C ASN A 125 4.24 -2.41 -19.65
N CYS A 126 5.11 -2.44 -18.64
CA CYS A 126 5.07 -3.44 -17.58
C CYS A 126 3.89 -3.22 -16.60
N ALA A 127 2.94 -4.16 -16.57
CA ALA A 127 1.75 -4.11 -15.72
C ALA A 127 1.53 -5.35 -14.83
N GLN A 128 2.12 -6.50 -15.18
CA GLN A 128 1.93 -7.77 -14.47
C GLN A 128 3.28 -8.31 -13.97
N SER A 129 3.36 -8.64 -12.68
CA SER A 129 4.56 -9.14 -12.00
C SER A 129 4.44 -10.66 -11.81
N SER A 130 5.54 -11.40 -12.03
CA SER A 130 5.54 -12.85 -11.86
C SER A 130 5.40 -13.26 -10.39
N ILE A 131 5.88 -12.43 -9.44
CA ILE A 131 5.62 -12.61 -7.99
C ILE A 131 4.11 -12.62 -7.71
N GLY A 132 3.35 -11.70 -8.33
CA GLY A 132 1.91 -11.61 -8.16
C GLY A 132 1.18 -12.89 -8.60
N HIS A 133 1.48 -13.39 -9.81
CA HIS A 133 0.90 -14.64 -10.32
C HIS A 133 1.33 -15.89 -9.55
N PHE A 134 2.58 -15.92 -9.06
CA PHE A 134 3.06 -16.95 -8.16
C PHE A 134 2.23 -16.98 -6.87
N LEU A 135 2.04 -15.84 -6.21
CA LEU A 135 1.25 -15.77 -4.98
C LEU A 135 -0.21 -16.16 -5.20
N GLN A 136 -0.82 -15.71 -6.31
CA GLN A 136 -2.20 -16.05 -6.69
C GLN A 136 -2.47 -17.56 -6.71
N SER A 137 -1.49 -18.36 -7.16
CA SER A 137 -1.57 -19.82 -7.26
C SER A 137 -0.86 -20.58 -6.12
N ASN A 138 -0.11 -19.90 -5.25
CA ASN A 138 0.65 -20.53 -4.18
C ASN A 138 -0.25 -21.07 -3.06
N LYS A 139 -0.09 -22.36 -2.71
CA LYS A 139 -0.91 -23.06 -1.70
C LYS A 139 -0.74 -22.49 -0.28
N TYR A 140 0.48 -22.17 0.14
CA TYR A 140 0.75 -21.64 1.48
C TYR A 140 0.23 -20.21 1.63
N PHE A 141 0.37 -19.38 0.59
CA PHE A 141 -0.22 -18.05 0.55
C PHE A 141 -1.76 -18.11 0.57
N ASN A 142 -2.38 -18.94 -0.26
CA ASN A 142 -3.84 -19.08 -0.28
C ASN A 142 -4.39 -19.59 1.06
N GLN A 143 -3.73 -20.54 1.71
CA GLN A 143 -4.09 -20.95 3.08
C GLN A 143 -4.08 -19.75 4.04
N LYS A 144 -3.09 -18.84 3.94
CA LYS A 144 -3.03 -17.62 4.76
C LYS A 144 -4.12 -16.61 4.41
N VAL A 145 -4.55 -16.53 3.15
CA VAL A 145 -5.71 -15.74 2.73
C VAL A 145 -7.00 -16.32 3.32
N ASP A 146 -7.17 -17.65 3.30
CA ASP A 146 -8.35 -18.32 3.85
C ASP A 146 -8.41 -18.16 5.38
N GLU A 147 -7.26 -18.26 6.07
CA GLU A 147 -7.13 -17.94 7.50
C GLU A 147 -7.41 -16.45 7.80
N GLN A 148 -7.03 -15.53 6.91
CA GLN A 148 -7.30 -14.09 7.04
C GLN A 148 -8.79 -13.78 6.90
N CYS A 149 -9.46 -14.42 5.95
CA CYS A 149 -10.88 -14.26 5.70
C CYS A 149 -11.73 -14.86 6.82
N GLY A 150 -11.37 -16.04 7.31
CA GLY A 150 -12.18 -16.80 8.26
C GLY A 150 -13.32 -17.58 7.58
N LYS A 151 -14.22 -18.14 8.39
CA LYS A 151 -15.28 -19.05 7.91
C LYS A 151 -16.45 -18.29 7.28
N GLY A 152 -16.95 -18.79 6.14
CA GLY A 152 -18.20 -18.33 5.54
C GLY A 152 -18.11 -17.00 4.75
N VAL A 153 -16.90 -16.54 4.43
CA VAL A 153 -16.69 -15.33 3.62
C VAL A 153 -17.13 -15.57 2.17
N ASP A 154 -17.76 -14.56 1.58
CA ASP A 154 -18.21 -14.61 0.18
C ASP A 154 -17.02 -14.58 -0.81
N PRO A 155 -17.20 -15.11 -2.04
CA PRO A 155 -16.11 -15.18 -3.02
C PRO A 155 -15.48 -13.82 -3.39
N ILE A 156 -16.25 -12.73 -3.36
CA ILE A 156 -15.78 -11.39 -3.75
C ILE A 156 -14.94 -10.78 -2.64
N THR A 157 -15.36 -10.88 -1.38
CA THR A 157 -14.56 -10.45 -0.22
C THR A 157 -13.29 -11.28 -0.11
N ARG A 158 -13.34 -12.60 -0.37
CA ARG A 158 -12.14 -13.44 -0.43
C ARG A 158 -11.19 -12.98 -1.53
N PHE A 159 -11.68 -12.77 -2.75
CA PHE A 159 -10.88 -12.29 -3.88
C PHE A 159 -10.23 -10.93 -3.59
N ASN A 160 -11.00 -9.96 -3.09
CA ASN A 160 -10.49 -8.64 -2.72
C ASN A 160 -9.43 -8.70 -1.61
N THR A 161 -9.59 -9.62 -0.65
CA THR A 161 -8.60 -9.88 0.40
C THR A 161 -7.34 -10.51 -0.18
N GLN A 162 -7.48 -11.50 -1.07
CA GLN A 162 -6.37 -12.11 -1.82
C GLN A 162 -5.57 -11.05 -2.57
N THR A 163 -6.22 -10.19 -3.37
CA THR A 163 -5.56 -9.13 -4.15
C THR A 163 -4.80 -8.14 -3.26
N LYS A 164 -5.39 -7.72 -2.13
CA LYS A 164 -4.71 -6.84 -1.15
C LYS A 164 -3.49 -7.52 -0.53
N MET A 165 -3.60 -8.79 -0.16
CA MET A 165 -2.49 -9.55 0.41
C MET A 165 -1.39 -9.84 -0.62
N ILE A 166 -1.74 -10.10 -1.89
CA ILE A 166 -0.76 -10.28 -2.98
C ILE A 166 0.08 -9.01 -3.10
N GLU A 167 -0.55 -7.84 -3.13
CA GLU A 167 0.16 -6.57 -3.26
C GLU A 167 1.14 -6.33 -2.11
N LEU A 168 0.67 -6.48 -0.85
CA LEU A 168 1.50 -6.30 0.35
C LEU A 168 2.67 -7.29 0.42
N VAL A 169 2.40 -8.58 0.18
CA VAL A 169 3.43 -9.63 0.25
C VAL A 169 4.41 -9.52 -0.91
N SER A 170 3.98 -9.07 -2.09
CA SER A 170 4.88 -8.80 -3.21
C SER A 170 5.85 -7.68 -2.89
N HIS A 171 5.37 -6.57 -2.30
CA HIS A 171 6.25 -5.48 -1.83
C HIS A 171 7.29 -6.00 -0.84
N GLN A 172 6.87 -6.77 0.16
CA GLN A 172 7.77 -7.27 1.20
C GLN A 172 8.77 -8.30 0.66
N ILE A 173 8.38 -9.17 -0.27
CA ILE A 173 9.33 -10.07 -0.96
C ILE A 173 10.33 -9.25 -1.77
N LEU A 174 9.90 -8.18 -2.44
CA LEU A 174 10.79 -7.35 -3.24
C LEU A 174 11.81 -6.60 -2.36
N GLU A 175 11.32 -5.85 -1.37
CA GLU A 175 12.14 -5.01 -0.50
C GLU A 175 13.09 -5.83 0.38
N GLN A 176 12.71 -7.04 0.82
CA GLN A 176 13.58 -7.89 1.65
C GLN A 176 14.71 -8.59 0.88
N ASN A 177 14.52 -8.88 -0.42
CA ASN A 177 15.46 -9.71 -1.16
C ASN A 177 16.33 -8.94 -2.15
N PHE A 178 15.95 -7.73 -2.55
CA PHE A 178 16.42 -7.17 -3.83
C PHE A 178 17.04 -5.76 -3.77
N ASN A 179 17.23 -5.15 -2.60
CA ASN A 179 17.84 -3.81 -2.43
C ASN A 179 17.28 -2.75 -3.42
N THR A 180 15.98 -2.80 -3.69
CA THR A 180 15.30 -1.87 -4.60
C THR A 180 14.98 -0.55 -3.92
N ALA A 181 14.73 0.50 -4.70
CA ALA A 181 14.05 1.68 -4.18
C ALA A 181 12.70 1.25 -3.56
N LYS A 182 12.35 1.83 -2.40
CA LYS A 182 11.12 1.43 -1.68
C LYS A 182 9.91 1.81 -2.48
N VAL A 183 8.84 1.02 -2.33
CA VAL A 183 7.57 1.25 -3.03
C VAL A 183 6.94 2.59 -2.61
N SER A 184 7.14 3.03 -1.37
CA SER A 184 6.75 4.36 -0.90
C SER A 184 7.40 5.49 -1.70
N ASP A 185 8.68 5.34 -1.98
CA ASP A 185 9.53 6.41 -2.50
C ASP A 185 9.25 6.56 -4.01
N ILE A 186 9.06 5.44 -4.70
CA ILE A 186 8.62 5.40 -6.11
C ILE A 186 7.23 6.04 -6.28
N LYS A 187 6.30 5.78 -5.35
CA LYS A 187 4.98 6.41 -5.37
C LYS A 187 5.07 7.93 -5.19
N ALA A 188 5.84 8.40 -4.21
CA ALA A 188 6.05 9.82 -3.97
C ALA A 188 6.72 10.51 -5.19
N LEU A 189 7.77 9.91 -5.76
CA LEU A 189 8.42 10.39 -6.97
C LEU A 189 7.47 10.44 -8.17
N THR A 190 6.62 9.42 -8.35
CA THR A 190 5.63 9.39 -9.43
C THR A 190 4.55 10.47 -9.22
N GLN A 191 4.11 10.70 -7.99
CA GLN A 191 3.15 11.76 -7.66
C GLN A 191 3.72 13.16 -7.94
N SER A 192 4.98 13.41 -7.58
CA SER A 192 5.68 14.65 -7.93
C SER A 192 5.82 14.81 -9.44
N ALA A 193 6.27 13.76 -10.15
CA ALA A 193 6.40 13.77 -11.60
C ALA A 193 5.06 13.99 -12.31
N ASN A 194 3.95 13.44 -11.79
CA ASN A 194 2.60 13.73 -12.29
C ASN A 194 2.27 15.22 -12.14
N ALA A 195 2.51 15.83 -10.97
CA ALA A 195 2.24 17.25 -10.72
C ALA A 195 3.10 18.19 -11.60
N GLU A 196 4.31 17.79 -11.95
CA GLU A 196 5.21 18.57 -12.83
C GLU A 196 4.88 18.42 -14.32
N ASN A 197 4.43 17.24 -14.77
CA ASN A 197 4.25 16.92 -16.19
C ASN A 197 2.80 16.96 -16.67
N VAL A 198 1.83 16.85 -15.77
CA VAL A 198 0.42 17.10 -16.06
C VAL A 198 0.14 18.57 -15.76
N GLN A 199 0.34 19.43 -16.77
CA GLN A 199 -0.28 20.75 -16.74
C GLN A 199 -1.80 20.58 -16.67
N ASP A 200 -2.49 21.50 -15.97
CA ASP A 200 -3.85 21.37 -15.43
C ASP A 200 -4.94 21.10 -16.51
N THR A 201 -4.95 19.90 -17.08
CA THR A 201 -5.92 19.42 -18.09
C THR A 201 -7.22 19.00 -17.42
N ARG A 202 -7.86 19.95 -16.74
CA ARG A 202 -9.27 19.84 -16.39
C ARG A 202 -10.08 20.03 -17.66
N LEU A 203 -10.75 18.96 -18.07
CA LEU A 203 -11.81 18.97 -19.09
C LEU A 203 -13.09 19.60 -18.52
#